data_AF-A0A2V6H2Z7-F1
#
_entry.id   AF-A0A2V6H2Z7-F1
#
_cell.length_a   1.000
_cell.length_b   1.000
_cell.length_c   1.000
_cell.angle_alpha   90.00
_cell.angle_beta   90.00
_cell.angle_gamma   90.00
#
_symmetry.space_group_name_H-M   'P 1'
#
loop_
_entity.id
_entity.type
_entity.pdbx_description
1 polymer ?
#
loop_
_entity_poly.entity_id
_entity_poly.type
_entity_poly.pdbx_seq_one_letter_code
_entity_poly.pdbx_strand_id
1 'polypeptide(L)' 'MNLRERGVWVARIRKLSFGSVEIIGKEVGVVDLEGLIHGGLLQGSPPVAGLLGAEILNRHHGIIDFGTRTLYLKR' A
#
# COMPACT_ATOMS: atom_id res chain seq x y z
N MET A 1 -3.06 17.82 -7.56
CA MET A 1 -1.78 18.26 -8.14
C MET A 1 -0.70 17.46 -7.44
N ASN A 2 0.07 16.66 -8.16
CA ASN A 2 1.16 15.88 -7.58
C ASN A 2 2.38 16.80 -7.41
N LEU A 3 2.92 16.90 -6.21
CA LEU A 3 4.13 17.69 -5.92
C LEU A 3 5.33 16.74 -5.87
N ARG A 4 6.47 17.14 -6.44
CA ARG A 4 7.69 16.32 -6.39
C ARG A 4 8.53 16.78 -5.21
N GLU A 5 8.46 16.06 -4.10
CA GLU A 5 9.28 16.32 -2.91
C GLU A 5 10.35 15.25 -2.76
N ARG A 6 11.61 15.65 -2.62
CA ARG A 6 12.76 14.76 -2.34
C ARG A 6 12.88 13.55 -3.29
N GLY A 7 12.41 13.69 -4.53
CA GLY A 7 12.48 12.64 -5.56
C GLY A 7 11.29 11.68 -5.62
N VAL A 8 10.29 11.83 -4.75
CA VAL A 8 9.06 11.02 -4.74
C VAL A 8 7.87 11.88 -5.16
N TRP A 9 6.94 11.31 -5.92
CA TRP A 9 5.67 11.97 -6.21
C TRP A 9 4.80 11.95 -4.97
N VAL A 10 4.25 13.07 -4.56
CA VAL A 10 3.35 13.15 -3.41
C VAL A 10 1.94 13.47 -3.88
N ALA A 11 0.96 12.73 -3.35
CA ALA A 11 -0.45 13.02 -3.54
C ALA A 11 -1.18 13.08 -2.20
N ARG A 12 -2.25 13.86 -2.15
CA ARG A 12 -3.13 13.90 -0.98
C ARG A 12 -4.28 12.92 -1.18
N ILE A 13 -4.34 11.88 -0.35
CA ILE A 13 -5.46 10.95 -0.34
C ILE A 13 -6.65 11.54 0.40
N ARG A 14 -7.84 11.40 -0.19
CA ARG A 14 -9.09 11.78 0.49
C ARG A 14 -9.43 10.79 1.59
N LYS A 15 -9.52 9.51 1.23
CA LYS A 15 -9.77 8.38 2.14
C LYS A 15 -9.21 7.10 1.51
N LEU A 16 -8.44 6.34 2.27
CA LEU A 16 -8.03 4.96 1.97
C LEU A 16 -8.49 4.07 3.13
N SER A 17 -9.15 2.96 2.82
CA SER A 17 -9.64 2.02 3.82
C SER A 17 -9.29 0.60 3.42
N PHE A 18 -8.68 -0.15 4.32
CA PHE A 18 -8.39 -1.57 4.14
C PHE A 18 -8.44 -2.30 5.48
N GLY A 19 -9.26 -3.35 5.58
CA GLY A 19 -9.54 -4.00 6.86
C GLY A 19 -10.06 -2.99 7.90
N SER A 20 -9.37 -2.88 9.04
CA SER A 20 -9.65 -1.89 10.09
C SER A 20 -8.84 -0.60 9.98
N VAL A 21 -7.99 -0.46 8.96
CA VAL A 21 -7.12 0.72 8.80
C VAL A 21 -7.84 1.78 7.97
N GLU A 22 -7.81 3.01 8.45
CA GLU A 22 -8.34 4.18 7.75
C GLU A 22 -7.27 5.28 7.68
N ILE A 23 -7.04 5.80 6.48
CA ILE A 23 -6.12 6.91 6.23
C ILE A 23 -6.89 8.03 5.54
N ILE A 24 -7.06 9.17 6.22
CA ILE A 24 -7.87 10.30 5.76
C ILE A 24 -6.99 11.55 5.64
N GLY A 25 -7.06 12.23 4.50
CA GLY A 25 -6.49 13.57 4.30
C GLY A 25 -4.97 13.68 4.41
N LYS A 26 -4.24 12.55 4.36
CA LYS A 26 -2.78 12.50 4.48
C LYS A 26 -2.09 12.68 3.13
N GLU A 27 -0.88 13.22 3.17
CA GLU A 27 0.05 13.16 2.04
C GLU A 27 0.71 11.79 2.01
N VAL A 28 0.78 11.20 0.81
CA VAL A 28 1.37 9.88 0.58
C VAL A 28 2.31 9.95 -0.61
N GLY A 29 3.40 9.18 -0.52
CA GLY A 29 4.25 8.91 -1.66
C GLY A 29 3.50 8.05 -2.68
N VAL A 30 3.63 8.39 -3.96
CA VAL A 30 3.08 7.68 -5.10
C VAL A 30 4.25 7.14 -5.91
N VAL A 31 4.17 5.86 -6.21
CA VAL A 31 5.13 5.16 -7.06
C VAL A 31 4.36 4.55 -8.23
N ASP A 32 4.98 4.58 -9.41
CA ASP A 32 4.45 3.88 -10.56
C ASP A 32 4.66 2.37 -10.37
N LEU A 33 3.55 1.62 -10.37
CA LEU A 33 3.55 0.16 -10.21
C LEU A 33 3.38 -0.56 -11.55
N GLU A 34 3.45 0.13 -12.69
CA GLU A 34 3.27 -0.46 -14.01
C GLU A 34 4.12 -1.74 -14.20
N GLY A 35 5.39 -1.70 -13.80
CA GLY A 35 6.30 -2.86 -13.90
C GLY A 35 5.96 -4.04 -12.96
N LEU A 36 5.27 -3.80 -11.85
CA LEU A 36 4.83 -4.84 -10.91
C LEU A 36 3.50 -5.47 -11.34
N ILE A 37 2.60 -4.67 -11.91
CA ILE A 37 1.24 -5.09 -12.28
C ILE A 37 1.26 -5.95 -13.55
N HIS A 38 2.11 -5.62 -14.53
CA HIS A 38 2.16 -6.33 -15.82
C HIS A 38 2.70 -7.78 -15.73
N GLY A 39 3.49 -8.12 -14.70
CA GLY A 39 4.04 -9.47 -14.54
C GLY A 39 2.98 -10.53 -14.20
N GLY A 40 1.94 -10.16 -13.45
CA GLY A 40 0.91 -11.09 -12.96
C GLY A 40 -0.36 -11.14 -13.82
N LEU A 41 -0.67 -10.07 -14.56
CA LEU A 41 -1.87 -10.01 -15.40
C LEU A 41 -1.85 -11.05 -16.53
N LEU A 42 -0.68 -11.34 -17.11
CA LEU A 42 -0.52 -12.40 -18.12
C LEU A 42 -0.73 -13.81 -17.57
N GLN A 43 -0.64 -14.00 -16.24
CA GLN A 43 -0.85 -15.28 -15.55
C GLN A 43 -2.24 -15.37 -14.87
N GLY A 44 -3.12 -14.40 -15.07
CA GLY A 44 -4.47 -14.38 -14.50
C GLY A 44 -4.52 -14.10 -13.00
N SER A 45 -3.43 -13.65 -12.38
CA SER A 45 -3.45 -13.24 -10.97
C SER A 45 -4.12 -11.88 -10.80
N PRO A 46 -4.82 -11.62 -9.67
CA PRO A 46 -5.40 -10.31 -9.40
C PRO A 46 -4.35 -9.19 -9.49
N PRO A 47 -4.67 -8.04 -10.12
CA PRO A 47 -3.72 -6.95 -10.23
C PRO A 47 -3.35 -6.40 -8.84
N VAL A 48 -2.08 -6.07 -8.67
CA VAL A 48 -1.60 -5.42 -7.44
C VAL A 48 -2.19 -4.01 -7.36
N ALA A 49 -3.07 -3.79 -6.38
CA ALA A 49 -3.75 -2.49 -6.21
C ALA A 49 -2.87 -1.42 -5.52
N GLY A 50 -1.76 -1.82 -4.89
CA GLY A 50 -0.88 -0.91 -4.17
C GLY A 50 0.19 -1.64 -3.36
N LEU A 51 1.12 -0.87 -2.81
CA LEU A 51 2.15 -1.34 -1.87
C LEU A 51 1.86 -0.77 -0.48
N LEU A 52 1.85 -1.63 0.54
CA LEU A 52 1.79 -1.21 1.94
C LEU A 52 3.21 -1.18 2.51
N GLY A 53 3.66 -0.01 2.96
CA GLY A 53 4.97 0.15 3.57
C GLY A 53 5.04 -0.39 5.00
N ALA A 54 6.28 -0.55 5.51
CA ALA A 54 6.56 -1.06 6.84
C ALA A 54 5.99 -0.16 7.97
N GLU A 55 5.68 1.10 7.68
CA GLU A 55 5.01 2.01 8.59
C GLU A 55 3.61 1.53 9.00
N ILE A 56 2.91 0.78 8.14
CA ILE A 56 1.62 0.18 8.48
C ILE A 56 1.82 -0.93 9.51
N LEU A 57 2.84 -1.77 9.32
CA LEU A 57 3.20 -2.82 10.28
C LEU A 57 3.59 -2.22 11.62
N ASN A 58 4.41 -1.16 11.62
CA ASN A 58 4.83 -0.49 12.84
C ASN A 58 3.64 0.14 13.59
N ARG A 59 2.74 0.84 12.89
CA ARG A 59 1.58 1.52 13.51
C ARG A 59 0.56 0.54 14.06
N HIS A 60 0.33 -0.58 13.38
CA HIS A 60 -0.75 -1.52 13.70
C HIS A 60 -0.23 -2.83 14.29
N HIS A 61 1.00 -2.84 14.83
CA HIS A 61 1.62 -4.04 15.40
C HIS A 61 1.49 -5.26 14.47
N GLY A 62 1.81 -5.06 13.19
CA GLY A 62 1.56 -6.02 12.13
C GLY A 62 2.39 -7.29 12.29
N ILE A 63 1.75 -8.44 12.11
CA ILE A 63 2.41 -9.74 12.11
C ILE A 63 2.23 -10.37 10.74
N ILE A 64 3.34 -10.70 10.09
CA ILE A 64 3.35 -11.49 8.85
C ILE A 64 3.55 -12.95 9.24
N ASP A 65 2.51 -13.75 9.14
CA ASP A 65 2.58 -15.20 9.31
C ASP A 65 2.82 -15.87 7.95
N PHE A 66 4.06 -16.30 7.72
CA PHE A 66 4.45 -17.01 6.51
C PHE A 66 3.88 -18.43 6.42
N GLY A 67 3.55 -19.06 7.55
CA GLY A 67 2.99 -20.40 7.57
C GLY A 67 1.56 -20.43 7.03
N THR A 68 0.75 -19.43 7.43
CA THR A 68 -0.66 -19.31 6.98
C THR A 68 -0.86 -18.34 5.81
N ARG A 69 0.20 -17.60 5.40
CA ARG A 69 0.13 -16.52 4.41
C ARG A 69 -0.85 -15.42 4.81
N THR A 70 -0.86 -15.08 6.10
CA THR A 70 -1.79 -14.11 6.68
C THR A 70 -1.05 -12.90 7.23
N LEU A 71 -1.58 -11.71 6.94
CA LEU A 71 -1.18 -10.47 7.60
C LEU A 71 -2.20 -10.14 8.70
N TYR A 72 -1.75 -10.09 9.94
CA TYR A 72 -2.54 -9.62 11.07
C TYR A 72 -2.23 -8.16 11.36
N LEU A 73 -3.26 -7.35 11.58
CA LEU A 73 -3.14 -5.93 11.96
C LEU A 73 -3.98 -5.69 13.21
N LYS A 74 -3.37 -5.11 14.23
CA LYS A 74 -4.05 -4.65 15.44
C LYS A 74 -4.81 -3.34 15.14
N ARG A 75 -5.97 -3.18 15.75
CA ARG A 75 -6.73 -1.92 15.72
C ARG A 75 -6.04 -0.83 16.53
#